data_AF-A0A4U7D817-F1
#
_entry.id   AF-A0A4U7D817-F1
#
_cell.length_a   1.000
_cell.length_b   1.000
_cell.length_c   1.000
_cell.angle_alpha   90.00
_cell.angle_beta   90.00
_cell.angle_gamma   90.00
#
_symmetry.space_group_name_H-M   'P 1'
#
loop_
_entity.id
_entity.type
_entity.pdbx_description
1 polymer ?
#
loop_
_entity_poly.entity_id
_entity_poly.type
_entity_poly.pdbx_seq_one_letter_code
_entity_poly.pdbx_strand_id
1 'polypeptide(L)' 'GMHKFENSLLYSTEPDLDLSDANLFDVTPTVLDLLDVEYNAQQFDGNSLA' A
#
# COMPACT_ATOMS: atom_id res chain seq x y z
N GLY A 1 3.91 15.65 12.52
CA GLY A 1 4.25 15.05 13.82
C GLY A 1 4.90 13.71 13.56
N MET A 2 6.01 13.41 14.23
CA MET A 2 6.69 12.12 14.13
C MET A 2 5.89 11.08 14.94
N HIS A 3 4.79 10.58 14.38
CA HIS A 3 4.06 9.46 14.97
C HIS A 3 4.72 8.16 14.50
N LYS A 4 5.33 7.44 15.44
CA LYS A 4 5.83 6.09 15.19
C LYS A 4 4.65 5.15 15.36
N PHE A 5 4.15 4.59 14.27
CA PHE A 5 3.10 3.58 14.32
C PHE A 5 3.77 2.23 14.57
N GLU A 6 3.67 1.71 15.80
CA GLU A 6 4.26 0.42 16.13
C GLU A 6 3.37 -0.76 15.72
N ASN A 7 2.05 -0.54 15.58
CA ASN A 7 1.06 -1.56 15.19
C ASN A 7 -0.03 -0.95 14.28
N SER A 8 0.35 -0.57 13.06
CA SER A 8 -0.62 -0.17 12.04
C SER A 8 -1.45 -1.36 11.57
N LEU A 9 -2.77 -1.18 11.49
CA LEU A 9 -3.70 -2.16 10.94
C LEU A 9 -4.08 -1.75 9.52
N LEU A 10 -3.93 -2.66 8.56
CA LEU A 10 -4.54 -2.53 7.24
C LEU A 10 -5.83 -3.36 7.21
N TYR A 11 -6.93 -2.73 6.79
CA TYR A 11 -8.17 -3.42 6.50
C TYR A 11 -8.61 -3.00 5.09
N SER A 12 -9.13 -3.96 4.33
CA SER A 12 -9.65 -3.72 2.99
C SER A 12 -10.90 -4.56 2.77
N THR A 13 -11.79 -4.07 1.91
CA THR A 13 -12.92 -4.85 1.38
C THR A 13 -12.63 -5.39 -0.02
N GLU A 14 -11.46 -5.07 -0.58
CA GLU A 14 -11.03 -5.57 -1.88
C GLU A 14 -10.60 -7.04 -1.75
N PRO A 15 -11.32 -7.99 -2.38
CA PRO A 15 -11.04 -9.42 -2.22
C PRO A 15 -9.73 -9.87 -2.86
N ASP A 16 -9.22 -9.12 -3.85
CA ASP A 16 -8.11 -9.57 -4.69
C ASP A 16 -6.73 -9.11 -4.20
N LEU A 17 -6.65 -8.36 -3.09
CA LEU A 17 -5.36 -7.93 -2.55
C LEU A 17 -4.54 -9.09 -1.98
N ASP A 18 -3.25 -9.15 -2.32
CA ASP A 18 -2.30 -10.03 -1.65
C ASP A 18 -1.76 -9.37 -0.37
N LEU A 19 -2.07 -9.95 0.79
CA LEU A 19 -1.68 -9.43 2.10
C LEU A 19 -0.57 -10.25 2.78
N SER A 20 0.01 -11.26 2.13
CA SER A 20 0.95 -12.19 2.79
C SER A 20 2.17 -11.50 3.41
N ASP A 21 2.72 -10.50 2.70
CA ASP A 21 3.93 -9.76 3.07
C ASP A 21 3.71 -8.24 3.08
N ALA A 22 2.44 -7.82 3.21
CA ALA A 22 2.04 -6.43 3.18
C ALA A 22 2.68 -5.63 4.31
N ASN A 23 3.19 -4.45 3.97
CA ASN A 23 3.74 -3.48 4.91
C ASN A 23 3.25 -2.06 4.56
N LEU A 24 3.64 -1.07 5.38
CA LEU A 24 3.11 0.29 5.26
C LEU A 24 3.54 1.00 3.97
N PHE A 25 4.67 0.62 3.37
CA PHE A 25 5.16 1.23 2.14
C PHE A 25 4.34 0.84 0.92
N ASP A 26 3.62 -0.28 0.99
CA ASP A 26 2.79 -0.80 -0.10
C ASP A 26 1.47 -0.01 -0.25
N VAL A 27 1.06 0.74 0.78
CA VAL A 27 -0.24 1.43 0.81
C VAL A 27 -0.36 2.46 -0.30
N THR A 28 0.69 3.26 -0.55
CA THR A 28 0.61 4.32 -1.55
C THR A 28 0.53 3.78 -2.98
N PRO A 29 1.44 2.89 -3.44
CA PRO A 29 1.32 2.33 -4.79
C PRO A 29 0.00 1.56 -4.98
N THR A 30 -0.49 0.83 -3.97
CA THR A 30 -1.79 0.15 -4.03
C THR A 30 -2.96 1.11 -4.26
N VAL A 31 -3.00 2.23 -3.52
CA VAL A 31 -4.07 3.23 -3.69
C VAL A 31 -4.02 3.88 -5.08
N LEU A 32 -2.82 4.11 -5.63
CA LEU A 32 -2.68 4.68 -6.96
C LEU A 32 -3.15 3.71 -8.06
N ASP A 33 -2.81 2.43 -7.94
CA ASP A 33 -3.31 1.39 -8.85
C ASP A 33 -4.84 1.26 -8.79
N LEU A 34 -5.43 1.18 -7.59
CA LEU A 34 -6.89 1.09 -7.41
C LEU A 34 -7.66 2.31 -7.93
N LEU A 35 -6.98 3.46 -8.08
CA LEU A 35 -7.54 4.68 -8.62
C LEU A 35 -7.21 4.90 -10.11
N ASP A 36 -6.56 3.94 -10.77
CA ASP A 36 -6.06 4.05 -12.15
C ASP A 36 -5.22 5.31 -12.39
N VAL A 37 -4.39 5.69 -11.41
CA VAL A 37 -3.48 6.85 -11.51
C VAL A 37 -2.13 6.38 -12.03
N GLU A 38 -1.62 6.99 -13.10
CA GLU A 38 -0.25 6.71 -13.58
C GLU A 38 0.81 7.24 -12.59
N TYR A 39 1.75 6.37 -12.20
CA TYR A 39 2.91 6.74 -11.39
C TYR A 39 4.16 5.95 -11.79
N ASN A 40 5.32 6.44 -11.36
CA ASN A 40 6.55 5.68 -11.47
C ASN A 40 6.74 4.81 -10.22
N ALA A 41 6.54 3.50 -10.34
CA ALA A 41 6.69 2.55 -9.25
C ALA A 41 8.07 2.58 -8.57
N GLN A 42 9.12 2.97 -9.29
CA GLN A 42 10.49 3.05 -8.74
C GLN A 42 10.68 4.22 -7.75
N GLN A 43 9.68 5.09 -7.59
CA GLN A 43 9.69 6.18 -6.61
C GLN A 43 9.18 5.75 -5.22
N PHE A 44 8.71 4.50 -5.09
CA PHE A 44 8.15 3.98 -3.84
C PHE A 44 9.03 2.85 -3.29
N ASP A 45 9.08 2.77 -1.96
CA ASP A 45 9.81 1.71 -1.24
C ASP A 45 9.01 0.40 -1.12
N GLY A 46 7.71 0.44 -1.46
CA GLY A 46 6.80 -0.70 -1.46
C GLY A 46 6.25 -0.98 -2.85
N ASN A 47 5.47 -2.05 -2.97
CA ASN A 47 4.80 -2.44 -4.21
C ASN A 47 3.29 -2.41 -4.03
N SER A 48 2.56 -2.34 -5.13
CA SER A 48 1.10 -2.49 -5.08
C SER A 48 0.74 -3.90 -4.60
N LEU A 49 -0.32 -3.97 -3.79
CA LEU A 49 -0.93 -5.22 -3.33
C LEU A 49 -2.07 -5.68 -4.26
N ALA A 50 -2.42 -4.89 -5.27
CA ALA A 50 -3.50 -5.15 -6.24
C ALA A 50 -3.01 -5.98 -7.44
#